data_AF-A0A9J7YTZ2-F1
#
_entry.id   AF-A0A9J7YTZ2-F1
#
_cell.length_a   1.000
_cell.length_b   1.000
_cell.length_c   1.000
_cell.angle_alpha   90.00
_cell.angle_beta   90.00
_cell.angle_gamma   90.00
#
_symmetry.space_group_name_H-M   'P 1'
#
loop_
_entity.id
_entity.type
_entity.pdbx_description
1 polymer ?
#
loop_
_entity_poly.entity_id
_entity_poly.type
_entity_poly.pdbx_seq_one_letter_code
_entity_poly.pdbx_strand_id
1 'polypeptide(L)'
;IYFWKKKNLMITKALATWDPIHGLNGTLTDRKLENNMRGVVLRVVTVLEEPFVMVSENVLGKPKKYQGFSIDVLDALANYLGFKYEIYVAPDHKYGSQQADGTWNGLIGELVFKRADVGLSALTITPERESVVDFTTRYMDYSVGVLLRKAERTVDMFACLAPFDLSLWACIAGTVLLVGTLVYLLNWLNPPRLPMGSVSSTTLYNSMWFVYGSFVQQGGEVPYTTLATRMMMGVWWLFALIVISSYTANLAAFLTISRIENSIQSLQDLAKQTDLPYGTVLDSAVYDQVRSKGMNPFERDPMYSQMWRMINRTGGAENNVEESKEGIRKVKYGRFAFVWDAAVLEYVAINDEDCSLYTVSNNVADRGYGIAMQHGSPYRDIFSQRILELQQNGDMDILKLKWWPRDSPCDLYSPVGTRKTGSALDIHSFAGVFFVLAAGVVLSCLIATVETWWTRRKGSRVPSKEDDKEIDLEHLHHRVNSLCTEDESPHKQFSTSSIDLTPLDMDSLPAARQALEQISDFRNTHITTTTFIPEQIQTLSRSLSAKAAAGFAFGPVQDHRTGGPFRQRAPNGGFFRSPIKTMSSIPYQHTPAPNFSYGNDPDRGTSI
;
A
#
# COMPACT_ATOMS: atom_id res chain seq x y z
N ILE A 1 -5.25 72.36 35.13
CA ILE A 1 -4.20 71.63 35.88
C ILE A 1 -2.94 71.67 35.03
N TYR A 2 -1.89 72.36 35.49
CA TYR A 2 -0.63 72.44 34.77
C TYR A 2 0.11 71.11 34.91
N PHE A 3 0.38 70.43 33.79
CA PHE A 3 1.33 69.33 33.72
C PHE A 3 2.41 69.63 32.69
N TRP A 4 3.64 69.30 33.09
CA TRP A 4 4.89 69.62 32.44
C TRP A 4 5.03 69.04 31.02
N LYS A 5 5.60 69.87 30.14
CA LYS A 5 5.77 69.67 28.70
C LYS A 5 6.99 68.78 28.42
N LYS A 6 6.77 67.53 28.00
CA LYS A 6 7.74 66.75 27.21
C LYS A 6 7.40 66.98 25.73
N LYS A 7 8.36 67.50 24.96
CA LYS A 7 8.23 67.85 23.55
C LYS A 7 7.92 66.59 22.70
N ASN A 8 6.64 66.28 22.54
CA ASN A 8 6.12 65.68 21.32
C ASN A 8 5.08 66.67 20.79
N LEU A 9 5.30 67.19 19.59
CA LEU A 9 4.33 68.05 18.91
C LEU A 9 3.07 67.20 18.67
N MET A 10 2.06 67.31 19.54
CA MET A 10 0.72 66.86 19.19
C MET A 10 0.19 67.83 18.15
N ILE A 11 0.15 67.40 16.89
CA ILE A 11 -0.56 68.12 15.84
C ILE A 11 -2.05 67.87 16.08
N THR A 12 -2.69 68.77 16.81
CA THR A 12 -4.16 68.75 16.95
C THR A 12 -4.77 69.39 15.71
N LYS A 13 -5.38 68.58 14.84
CA LYS A 13 -6.16 69.06 13.70
C LYS A 13 -7.63 69.11 14.10
N ALA A 14 -8.25 70.28 14.07
CA ALA A 14 -9.70 70.40 14.24
C ALA A 14 -10.40 69.80 13.00
N LEU A 15 -11.15 68.71 13.20
CA LEU A 15 -11.83 67.97 12.11
C LEU A 15 -13.26 68.44 11.88
N ALA A 16 -13.91 68.96 12.92
CA ALA A 16 -15.28 69.46 12.85
C ALA A 16 -15.55 70.50 13.94
N THR A 17 -16.58 71.29 13.72
CA THR A 17 -17.18 72.22 14.70
C THR A 17 -18.61 71.78 14.97
N TRP A 18 -19.12 71.95 16.18
CA TRP A 18 -20.50 71.60 16.52
C TRP A 18 -21.28 72.83 16.95
N ASP A 19 -22.45 73.02 16.37
CA ASP A 19 -23.39 74.11 16.63
C ASP A 19 -24.75 73.54 17.07
N PRO A 20 -25.38 74.04 18.16
CA PRO A 20 -26.71 73.60 18.60
C PRO A 20 -27.81 73.69 17.53
N ILE A 21 -27.69 74.62 16.57
CA ILE A 21 -28.71 74.86 15.54
C ILE A 21 -28.44 74.04 14.28
N HIS A 22 -27.17 73.94 13.89
CA HIS A 22 -26.74 73.34 12.62
C HIS A 22 -26.10 71.95 12.78
N GLY A 23 -25.98 71.46 14.01
CA GLY A 23 -25.34 70.18 14.33
C GLY A 23 -23.83 70.19 14.11
N LEU A 24 -23.26 69.02 13.81
CA LEU A 24 -21.84 68.85 13.51
C LEU A 24 -21.52 69.40 12.11
N ASN A 25 -20.87 70.55 12.03
CA ASN A 25 -20.38 71.18 10.81
C ASN A 25 -18.87 70.97 10.66
N GLY A 26 -18.48 70.02 9.81
CA GLY A 26 -17.09 69.68 9.54
C GLY A 26 -16.92 68.78 8.32
N THR A 27 -15.73 68.78 7.75
CA THR A 27 -15.36 67.92 6.62
C THR A 27 -14.90 66.55 7.13
N LEU A 28 -15.78 65.84 7.84
CA LEU A 28 -15.67 64.38 7.97
C LEU A 28 -16.20 63.76 6.67
N THR A 29 -15.54 64.07 5.55
CA THR A 29 -15.77 63.27 4.35
C THR A 29 -15.15 61.91 4.61
N ASP A 30 -16.00 60.90 4.66
CA ASP A 30 -15.57 59.51 4.58
C ASP A 30 -14.91 59.35 3.20
N ARG A 31 -13.62 59.69 3.13
CA ARG A 31 -12.83 59.44 1.94
C ARG A 31 -12.77 57.92 1.86
N LYS A 32 -13.67 57.36 1.04
CA LYS A 32 -13.63 55.97 0.60
C LYS A 32 -12.16 55.68 0.37
N LEU A 33 -11.59 54.85 1.24
CA LEU A 33 -10.14 54.64 1.27
C LEU A 33 -9.78 54.26 -0.17
N GLU A 34 -9.08 55.15 -0.88
CA GLU A 34 -8.59 54.81 -2.21
C GLU A 34 -7.79 53.51 -2.06
N ASN A 35 -7.75 52.65 -3.09
CA ASN A 35 -7.16 51.30 -3.05
C ASN A 35 -5.69 51.21 -2.55
N ASN A 36 -5.10 52.29 -2.07
CA ASN A 36 -3.81 52.41 -1.42
C ASN A 36 -3.95 52.76 0.08
N MET A 37 -3.62 51.81 0.94
CA MET A 37 -3.47 51.97 2.39
C MET A 37 -2.05 52.43 2.79
N ARG A 38 -1.40 53.22 1.94
CA ARG A 38 -0.02 53.66 2.15
C ARG A 38 0.10 54.51 3.41
N GLY A 39 0.99 54.09 4.31
CA GLY A 39 1.23 54.78 5.59
C GLY A 39 0.34 54.31 6.75
N VAL A 40 -0.57 53.37 6.53
CA VAL A 40 -1.30 52.68 7.60
C VAL A 40 -0.44 51.57 8.18
N VAL A 41 -0.41 51.48 9.52
CA VAL A 41 0.23 50.38 10.26
C VAL A 41 -0.86 49.61 10.99
N LEU A 42 -1.08 48.35 10.64
CA LEU A 42 -2.11 47.49 11.25
C LEU A 42 -1.50 46.59 12.31
N ARG A 43 -2.16 46.47 13.47
CA ARG A 43 -1.80 45.49 14.50
C ARG A 43 -2.50 44.17 14.20
N VAL A 44 -1.72 43.14 13.88
CA VAL A 44 -2.20 41.82 13.50
C VAL A 44 -2.03 40.86 14.67
N VAL A 45 -3.14 40.32 15.16
CA VAL A 45 -3.13 39.22 16.13
C VAL A 45 -3.16 37.87 15.40
N THR A 46 -2.39 36.91 15.89
CA THR A 46 -2.32 35.56 15.31
C THR A 46 -2.30 34.46 16.36
N VAL A 47 -2.59 33.23 15.93
CA VAL A 47 -2.41 31.99 16.69
C VAL A 47 -1.48 31.10 15.87
N LEU A 48 -0.51 30.48 16.54
CA LEU A 48 0.46 29.58 15.91
C LEU A 48 -0.24 28.27 15.54
N GLU A 49 -0.27 27.94 14.25
CA GLU A 49 -0.79 26.66 13.75
C GLU A 49 -0.06 26.36 12.44
N GLU A 50 0.58 25.19 12.36
CA GLU A 50 1.36 24.77 11.19
C GLU A 50 0.42 24.21 10.11
N PRO A 51 0.52 24.59 8.82
CA PRO A 51 1.51 25.46 8.18
C PRO A 51 1.05 26.92 7.98
N PHE A 52 -0.03 27.35 8.62
CA PHE A 52 -0.62 28.68 8.42
C PHE A 52 0.23 29.79 9.02
N VAL A 53 0.69 29.62 10.25
CA VAL A 53 1.55 30.56 10.97
C VAL A 53 2.53 29.80 11.86
N MET A 54 3.81 29.97 11.57
CA MET A 54 4.94 29.31 12.21
C MET A 54 6.01 30.33 12.57
N VAL A 55 6.78 30.03 13.60
CA VAL A 55 7.93 30.85 13.98
C VAL A 55 9.12 30.38 13.16
N SER A 56 9.74 31.27 12.38
CA SER A 56 11.00 30.92 11.69
C SER A 56 12.13 30.79 12.72
N GLU A 57 13.08 29.89 12.49
CA GLU A 57 14.25 29.73 13.37
C GLU A 57 14.99 31.06 13.57
N ASN A 58 15.12 31.47 14.82
CA ASN A 58 15.75 32.75 15.17
C ASN A 58 17.26 32.65 14.97
N VAL A 59 17.78 33.37 13.98
CA VAL A 59 19.20 33.76 13.99
C VAL A 59 19.36 34.82 15.08
N LEU A 60 20.14 34.49 16.12
CA LEU A 60 20.39 35.29 17.32
C LEU A 60 20.48 36.80 17.02
N GLY A 61 19.59 37.60 17.61
CA GLY A 61 19.60 39.07 17.50
C GLY A 61 18.66 39.70 16.46
N LYS A 62 17.92 38.91 15.66
CA LYS A 62 16.85 39.41 14.78
C LYS A 62 15.47 39.28 15.44
N PRO A 63 14.51 40.18 15.14
CA PRO A 63 13.13 40.03 15.60
C PRO A 63 12.55 38.70 15.09
N LYS A 64 11.72 38.05 15.91
CA LYS A 64 11.03 36.80 15.54
C LYS A 64 10.30 37.01 14.21
N LYS A 65 10.73 36.32 13.17
CA LYS A 65 10.05 36.35 11.88
C LYS A 65 9.03 35.22 11.86
N TYR A 66 7.83 35.53 11.41
CA TYR A 66 6.77 34.56 11.21
C TYR A 66 6.76 34.13 9.74
N GLN A 67 6.41 32.88 9.49
CA GLN A 67 6.30 32.30 8.16
C GLN A 67 5.11 31.35 8.12
N GLY A 68 4.48 31.18 6.97
CA GLY A 68 3.34 30.29 6.82
C GLY A 68 2.40 30.76 5.72
N PHE A 69 1.41 29.94 5.38
CA PHE A 69 0.47 30.24 4.31
C PHE A 69 -0.31 31.54 4.56
N SER A 70 -0.85 31.73 5.77
CA SER A 70 -1.58 32.95 6.11
C SER A 70 -0.65 34.18 6.08
N ILE A 71 0.62 34.02 6.47
CA ILE A 71 1.61 35.11 6.44
C ILE A 71 1.94 35.51 5.00
N ASP A 72 2.14 34.54 4.10
CA ASP A 72 2.38 34.82 2.69
C ASP A 72 1.19 35.55 2.05
N VAL A 73 -0.05 35.18 2.42
CA VAL A 73 -1.27 35.88 1.99
C VAL A 73 -1.29 37.32 2.53
N LEU A 74 -0.96 37.52 3.80
CA LEU A 74 -0.88 38.86 4.39
C LEU A 74 0.19 39.72 3.73
N ASP A 75 1.36 39.16 3.42
CA ASP A 75 2.43 39.84 2.71
C ASP A 75 2.03 40.22 1.29
N ALA A 76 1.30 39.35 0.58
CA ALA A 76 0.75 39.67 -0.74
C ALA A 76 -0.26 40.83 -0.67
N LEU A 77 -1.12 40.85 0.36
CA LEU A 77 -2.06 41.94 0.60
C LEU A 77 -1.32 43.24 0.97
N ALA A 78 -0.31 43.17 1.84
CA ALA A 78 0.51 44.29 2.27
C ALA A 78 1.26 44.94 1.10
N ASN A 79 1.87 44.13 0.24
CA ASN A 79 2.59 44.60 -0.93
C ASN A 79 1.67 45.28 -1.95
N TYR A 80 0.44 44.77 -2.12
CA TYR A 80 -0.49 45.33 -3.09
C TYR A 80 -1.18 46.61 -2.59
N LEU A 81 -1.72 46.58 -1.37
CA LEU A 81 -2.43 47.71 -0.78
C LEU A 81 -1.47 48.75 -0.18
N GLY A 82 -0.21 48.38 0.05
CA GLY A 82 0.85 49.29 0.51
C GLY A 82 0.83 49.61 2.01
N PHE A 83 0.15 48.80 2.83
CA PHE A 83 0.15 48.96 4.29
C PHE A 83 1.36 48.26 4.93
N LYS A 84 1.67 48.66 6.15
CA LYS A 84 2.62 47.94 7.03
C LYS A 84 1.85 47.26 8.15
N TYR A 85 2.41 46.23 8.73
CA TYR A 85 1.78 45.53 9.84
C TYR A 85 2.78 45.13 10.92
N GLU A 86 2.28 45.03 12.15
CA GLU A 86 3.00 44.50 13.30
C GLU A 86 2.23 43.28 13.81
N ILE A 87 2.88 42.11 13.79
CA ILE A 87 2.26 40.84 14.14
C ILE A 87 2.67 40.38 15.54
N TYR A 88 1.69 39.94 16.32
CA TYR A 88 1.91 39.35 17.64
C TYR A 88 0.96 38.17 17.87
N VAL A 89 1.40 37.24 18.73
CA VAL A 89 0.62 36.05 19.06
C VAL A 89 -0.36 36.37 20.19
N ALA A 90 -1.58 35.84 20.10
CA ALA A 90 -2.59 35.95 21.16
C ALA A 90 -2.01 35.44 22.51
N PRO A 91 -2.17 36.17 23.63
CA PRO A 91 -1.53 35.83 24.91
C PRO A 91 -1.92 34.45 25.48
N ASP A 92 -3.12 33.99 25.16
CA ASP A 92 -3.69 32.72 25.61
C ASP A 92 -3.54 31.59 24.58
N HIS A 93 -2.94 31.86 23.42
CA HIS A 93 -2.77 30.91 22.32
C HIS A 93 -4.05 30.25 21.80
N LYS A 94 -5.23 30.82 22.10
CA LYS A 94 -6.54 30.29 21.66
C LYS A 94 -7.10 31.10 20.49
N TYR A 95 -7.88 30.43 19.63
CA TYR A 95 -8.60 31.12 18.54
C TYR A 95 -9.69 32.06 19.05
N GLY A 96 -10.40 31.65 20.09
CA GLY A 96 -11.52 32.41 20.65
C GLY A 96 -12.81 31.59 20.65
N SER A 97 -13.34 31.39 21.85
CA SER A 97 -14.64 30.80 22.15
C SER A 97 -15.41 31.75 23.07
N GLN A 98 -16.75 31.68 23.01
CA GLN A 98 -17.61 32.45 23.89
C GLN A 98 -17.62 31.80 25.28
N GLN A 99 -17.26 32.58 26.29
CA GLN A 99 -17.29 32.13 27.69
C GLN A 99 -18.70 32.20 28.26
N ALA A 100 -18.95 31.51 29.38
CA ALA A 100 -20.24 31.54 30.08
C ALA A 100 -20.69 32.96 30.46
N ASP A 101 -19.74 33.86 30.70
CA ASP A 101 -19.99 35.27 31.04
C ASP A 101 -20.33 36.14 29.81
N GLY A 102 -20.42 35.54 28.61
CA GLY A 102 -20.66 36.23 27.34
C GLY A 102 -19.43 36.95 26.76
N THR A 103 -18.29 36.92 27.46
CA THR A 103 -17.02 37.48 26.99
C THR A 103 -16.32 36.54 26.01
N TRP A 104 -15.47 37.11 25.14
CA TRP A 104 -14.69 36.36 24.17
C TRP A 104 -13.22 36.34 24.59
N ASN A 105 -12.61 35.16 24.56
CA ASN A 105 -11.16 34.98 24.74
C ASN A 105 -10.45 34.88 23.37
N GLY A 106 -9.15 34.59 23.40
CA GLY A 106 -8.38 34.29 22.19
C GLY A 106 -8.18 35.46 21.26
N LEU A 107 -7.81 35.09 20.02
CA LEU A 107 -7.69 36.00 18.90
C LEU A 107 -8.97 36.83 18.67
N ILE A 108 -10.16 36.21 18.77
CA ILE A 108 -11.44 36.95 18.65
C ILE A 108 -11.60 37.98 19.78
N GLY A 109 -11.24 37.63 21.02
CA GLY A 109 -11.26 38.55 22.14
C GLY A 109 -10.37 39.78 21.91
N GLU A 110 -9.15 39.61 21.39
CA GLU A 110 -8.26 40.75 21.06
C GLU A 110 -8.88 41.74 20.06
N LEU A 111 -9.69 41.25 19.10
CA LEU A 111 -10.42 42.09 18.15
C LEU A 111 -11.62 42.79 18.81
N VAL A 112 -12.41 42.06 19.60
CA VAL A 112 -13.57 42.62 20.32
C VAL A 112 -13.15 43.71 21.30
N PHE A 113 -12.03 43.52 22.00
CA PHE A 113 -11.45 44.51 22.92
C PHE A 113 -10.64 45.61 22.21
N LYS A 114 -10.62 45.64 20.86
CA LYS A 114 -9.91 46.64 20.03
C LYS A 114 -8.40 46.73 20.30
N ARG A 115 -7.79 45.64 20.77
CA ARG A 115 -6.35 45.52 21.02
C ARG A 115 -5.57 45.17 19.76
N ALA A 116 -6.18 44.44 18.83
CA ALA A 116 -5.71 44.25 17.46
C ALA A 116 -6.72 44.81 16.45
N ASP A 117 -6.22 45.14 15.26
CA ASP A 117 -7.03 45.68 14.16
C ASP A 117 -7.45 44.57 13.19
N VAL A 118 -6.58 43.57 12.99
CA VAL A 118 -6.80 42.41 12.10
C VAL A 118 -6.40 41.12 12.80
N GLY A 119 -7.18 40.07 12.62
CA GLY A 119 -6.92 38.72 13.12
C GLY A 119 -6.65 37.76 11.97
N LEU A 120 -5.50 37.10 12.01
CA LEU A 120 -5.02 36.22 10.95
C LEU A 120 -4.47 34.92 11.53
N SER A 121 -5.04 33.80 11.14
CA SER A 121 -4.54 32.43 11.39
C SER A 121 -5.37 31.46 10.52
N ALA A 122 -5.36 30.16 10.84
CA ALA A 122 -6.30 29.15 10.36
C ALA A 122 -7.72 29.37 10.99
N LEU A 123 -8.25 30.60 10.89
CA LEU A 123 -9.47 30.99 11.56
C LEU A 123 -10.70 30.67 10.69
N THR A 124 -11.47 29.67 11.12
CA THR A 124 -12.74 29.30 10.47
C THR A 124 -13.80 30.37 10.70
N ILE A 125 -14.51 30.74 9.63
CA ILE A 125 -15.70 31.61 9.68
C ILE A 125 -16.86 30.80 10.27
N THR A 126 -17.42 31.29 11.37
CA THR A 126 -18.55 30.65 12.08
C THR A 126 -19.60 31.70 12.43
N PRO A 127 -20.90 31.37 12.44
CA PRO A 127 -21.96 32.34 12.75
C PRO A 127 -21.79 33.04 14.11
N GLU A 128 -21.30 32.30 15.12
CA GLU A 128 -21.07 32.82 16.46
C GLU A 128 -19.99 33.91 16.48
N ARG A 129 -18.86 33.66 15.80
CA ARG A 129 -17.77 34.64 15.65
C ARG A 129 -18.18 35.82 14.77
N GLU A 130 -18.91 35.57 13.68
CA GLU A 130 -19.39 36.61 12.76
C GLU A 130 -20.36 37.60 13.43
N SER A 131 -21.00 37.20 14.53
CA SER A 131 -21.86 38.09 15.32
C SER A 131 -21.10 39.18 16.10
N VAL A 132 -19.79 39.01 16.32
CA VAL A 132 -18.96 39.92 17.15
C VAL A 132 -17.79 40.55 16.39
N VAL A 133 -17.35 39.93 15.30
CA VAL A 133 -16.29 40.42 14.42
C VAL A 133 -16.71 40.29 12.98
N ASP A 134 -16.17 41.15 12.12
CA ASP A 134 -16.44 41.07 10.69
C ASP A 134 -15.37 40.21 10.01
N PHE A 135 -15.78 39.30 9.13
CA PHE A 135 -14.86 38.51 8.32
C PHE A 135 -14.74 39.07 6.91
N THR A 136 -13.57 38.86 6.30
CA THR A 136 -13.40 39.02 4.85
C THR A 136 -14.04 37.87 4.08
N THR A 137 -14.08 37.99 2.75
CA THR A 137 -14.27 36.82 1.89
C THR A 137 -13.27 35.71 2.25
N ARG A 138 -13.74 34.45 2.17
CA ARG A 138 -12.91 33.29 2.46
C ARG A 138 -11.71 33.27 1.52
N TYR A 139 -10.50 33.08 2.04
CA TYR A 139 -9.29 32.99 1.21
C TYR A 139 -8.93 31.53 0.87
N MET A 140 -9.40 30.57 1.68
CA MET A 140 -9.21 29.14 1.47
C MET A 140 -10.45 28.39 1.99
N ASP A 141 -10.82 27.30 1.33
CA ASP A 141 -11.92 26.44 1.77
C ASP A 141 -11.53 25.57 2.95
N TYR A 142 -12.49 25.37 3.87
CA TYR A 142 -12.32 24.61 5.09
C TYR A 142 -13.14 23.33 5.03
N SER A 143 -12.53 22.22 5.46
CA SER A 143 -13.22 20.95 5.67
C SER A 143 -12.70 20.26 6.94
N VAL A 144 -13.56 19.45 7.54
CA VAL A 144 -13.20 18.59 8.67
C VAL A 144 -12.62 17.29 8.12
N GLY A 145 -11.47 16.90 8.66
CA GLY A 145 -10.79 15.66 8.34
C GLY A 145 -10.46 14.84 9.57
N VAL A 146 -9.97 13.64 9.32
CA VAL A 146 -9.53 12.67 10.32
C VAL A 146 -8.13 12.24 9.97
N LEU A 147 -7.24 12.28 10.94
CA LEU A 147 -5.90 11.71 10.84
C LEU A 147 -5.90 10.32 11.47
N LEU A 148 -5.42 9.35 10.69
CA LEU A 148 -5.37 7.94 11.03
C LEU A 148 -3.96 7.40 10.76
N ARG A 149 -3.57 6.39 11.53
CA ARG A 149 -2.35 5.63 11.25
C ARG A 149 -2.66 4.55 10.20
N LYS A 150 -1.84 4.46 9.15
CA LYS A 150 -1.92 3.42 8.13
C LYS A 150 -1.78 2.06 8.80
N ALA A 151 -2.59 1.10 8.36
CA ALA A 151 -2.44 -0.28 8.82
C ALA A 151 -1.05 -0.80 8.43
N GLU A 152 -0.32 -1.36 9.39
CA GLU A 152 0.91 -2.08 9.09
C GLU A 152 0.57 -3.24 8.17
N ARG A 153 1.37 -3.42 7.12
CA ARG A 153 1.23 -4.55 6.20
C ARG A 153 1.54 -5.83 6.96
N THR A 154 0.52 -6.53 7.44
CA THR A 154 0.67 -7.85 8.01
C THR A 154 1.03 -8.80 6.87
N VAL A 155 2.31 -9.16 6.78
CA VAL A 155 2.75 -10.16 5.82
C VAL A 155 2.34 -11.51 6.39
N ASP A 156 1.33 -12.12 5.78
CA ASP A 156 0.97 -13.50 6.12
C ASP A 156 2.15 -14.41 5.81
N MET A 157 2.70 -15.02 6.87
CA MET A 157 3.86 -15.92 6.77
C MET A 157 3.60 -17.10 5.81
N PHE A 158 2.33 -17.46 5.59
CA PHE A 158 1.87 -18.49 4.65
C PHE A 158 1.23 -17.93 3.38
N ALA A 159 1.69 -16.77 2.89
CA ALA A 159 1.24 -16.17 1.63
C ALA A 159 1.31 -17.14 0.43
N CYS A 160 2.16 -18.17 0.46
CA CYS A 160 2.23 -19.20 -0.58
C CYS A 160 0.99 -20.10 -0.66
N LEU A 161 0.22 -20.26 0.42
CA LEU A 161 -1.01 -21.07 0.43
C LEU A 161 -2.25 -20.25 0.09
N ALA A 162 -2.19 -18.92 0.22
CA ALA A 162 -3.27 -17.98 -0.04
C ALA A 162 -3.85 -17.98 -1.48
N PRO A 163 -3.13 -18.35 -2.57
CA PRO A 163 -3.69 -18.30 -3.92
C PRO A 163 -4.89 -19.23 -4.16
N PHE A 164 -5.07 -20.24 -3.31
CA PHE A 164 -6.19 -21.18 -3.36
C PHE A 164 -6.83 -21.31 -1.98
N ASP A 165 -8.16 -21.35 -1.95
CA ASP A 165 -8.89 -21.65 -0.72
C ASP A 165 -8.55 -23.04 -0.19
N LEU A 166 -8.63 -23.21 1.14
CA LEU A 166 -8.39 -24.49 1.82
C LEU A 166 -9.28 -25.62 1.28
N SER A 167 -10.51 -25.30 0.86
CA SER A 167 -11.42 -26.26 0.23
C SER A 167 -10.87 -26.79 -1.09
N LEU A 168 -10.24 -25.94 -1.91
CA LEU A 168 -9.64 -26.35 -3.18
C LEU A 168 -8.40 -27.20 -2.95
N TRP A 169 -7.57 -26.84 -1.95
CA TRP A 169 -6.44 -27.67 -1.52
C TRP A 169 -6.88 -29.07 -1.09
N ALA A 170 -7.96 -29.18 -0.32
CA ALA A 170 -8.53 -30.47 0.07
C ALA A 170 -9.03 -31.28 -1.14
N CYS A 171 -9.66 -30.62 -2.12
CA CYS A 171 -10.07 -31.26 -3.37
C CYS A 171 -8.87 -31.77 -4.17
N ILE A 172 -7.78 -30.99 -4.28
CA ILE A 172 -6.55 -31.41 -4.97
C ILE A 172 -5.92 -32.62 -4.27
N ALA A 173 -5.83 -32.61 -2.94
CA ALA A 173 -5.34 -33.77 -2.19
C ALA A 173 -6.22 -35.01 -2.43
N GLY A 174 -7.55 -34.81 -2.44
CA GLY A 174 -8.51 -35.87 -2.75
C GLY A 174 -8.35 -36.44 -4.16
N THR A 175 -8.14 -35.60 -5.18
CA THR A 175 -7.96 -36.07 -6.57
C THR A 175 -6.63 -36.80 -6.76
N VAL A 176 -5.53 -36.38 -6.11
CA VAL A 176 -4.25 -37.12 -6.12
C VAL A 176 -4.45 -38.53 -5.56
N LEU A 177 -5.15 -38.68 -4.43
CA LEU A 177 -5.44 -39.98 -3.83
C LEU A 177 -6.37 -40.83 -4.69
N LEU A 178 -7.40 -40.23 -5.29
CA LEU A 178 -8.33 -40.90 -6.19
C LEU A 178 -7.62 -41.44 -7.44
N VAL A 179 -6.79 -40.63 -8.09
CA VAL A 179 -6.06 -41.04 -9.29
C VAL A 179 -4.98 -42.07 -8.94
N GLY A 180 -4.30 -41.92 -7.80
CA GLY A 180 -3.34 -42.91 -7.29
C GLY A 180 -3.95 -44.29 -7.09
N THR A 181 -5.15 -44.34 -6.47
CA THR A 181 -5.88 -45.60 -6.28
C THR A 181 -6.43 -46.18 -7.59
N LEU A 182 -6.87 -45.34 -8.53
CA LEU A 182 -7.34 -45.77 -9.85
C LEU A 182 -6.21 -46.33 -10.72
N VAL A 183 -5.03 -45.72 -10.72
CA VAL A 183 -3.84 -46.23 -11.42
C VAL A 183 -3.40 -47.55 -10.81
N TYR A 184 -3.43 -47.68 -9.48
CA TYR A 184 -3.18 -48.96 -8.81
C TYR A 184 -4.19 -50.04 -9.24
N LEU A 185 -5.49 -49.72 -9.27
CA LEU A 185 -6.53 -50.66 -9.69
C LEU A 185 -6.35 -51.09 -11.16
N LEU A 186 -6.03 -50.17 -12.06
CA LEU A 186 -5.78 -50.47 -13.47
C LEU A 186 -4.55 -51.36 -13.66
N ASN A 187 -3.49 -51.13 -12.89
CA ASN A 187 -2.28 -51.96 -12.88
C ASN A 187 -2.51 -53.33 -12.22
N TRP A 188 -3.44 -53.43 -11.26
CA TRP A 188 -3.84 -54.69 -10.65
C TRP A 188 -4.71 -55.54 -11.58
N LEU A 189 -5.66 -54.91 -12.27
CA LEU A 189 -6.54 -55.58 -13.24
C LEU A 189 -5.80 -56.03 -14.50
N ASN A 190 -4.78 -55.25 -14.92
CA ASN A 190 -3.97 -55.55 -16.10
C ASN A 190 -2.48 -55.59 -15.71
N PRO A 191 -2.00 -56.67 -15.05
CA PRO A 191 -0.62 -56.76 -14.63
C PRO A 191 0.30 -56.67 -15.86
N PRO A 192 1.27 -55.75 -15.87
CA PRO A 192 2.20 -55.62 -16.97
C PRO A 192 3.01 -56.91 -17.12
N ARG A 193 3.00 -57.50 -18.32
CA ARG A 193 3.85 -58.66 -18.66
C ARG A 193 5.30 -58.19 -18.80
N LEU A 194 5.96 -57.89 -17.69
CA LEU A 194 7.38 -57.55 -17.67
C LEU A 194 8.20 -58.86 -17.66
N PRO A 195 9.30 -58.95 -18.43
CA PRO A 195 10.26 -60.03 -18.29
C PRO A 195 10.77 -60.08 -16.85
N MET A 196 10.92 -61.29 -16.28
CA MET A 196 11.48 -61.50 -14.94
C MET A 196 12.76 -60.68 -14.76
N GLY A 197 12.75 -59.71 -13.83
CA GLY A 197 13.95 -59.01 -13.38
C GLY A 197 13.86 -57.48 -13.25
N SER A 198 12.87 -56.80 -13.84
CA SER A 198 12.72 -55.35 -13.64
C SER A 198 11.87 -55.02 -12.42
N VAL A 199 12.52 -54.47 -11.41
CA VAL A 199 12.01 -54.20 -10.06
C VAL A 199 11.10 -52.97 -10.07
N SER A 200 9.89 -53.09 -10.62
CA SER A 200 8.81 -52.17 -10.29
C SER A 200 7.56 -52.99 -9.98
N SER A 201 7.58 -53.62 -8.81
CA SER A 201 6.36 -54.16 -8.20
C SER A 201 5.36 -53.02 -8.06
N THR A 202 4.21 -53.14 -8.72
CA THR A 202 3.09 -52.19 -8.75
C THR A 202 2.37 -52.12 -7.39
N THR A 203 3.09 -51.69 -6.36
CA THR A 203 2.53 -51.47 -5.03
C THR A 203 1.70 -50.18 -5.02
N LEU A 204 0.71 -50.10 -4.12
CA LEU A 204 -0.10 -48.90 -3.90
C LEU A 204 0.80 -47.68 -3.63
N TYR A 205 1.85 -47.87 -2.81
CA TYR A 205 2.83 -46.84 -2.48
C TYR A 205 3.56 -46.29 -3.72
N ASN A 206 4.10 -47.17 -4.57
CA ASN A 206 4.79 -46.76 -5.80
C ASN A 206 3.85 -46.03 -6.77
N SER A 207 2.59 -46.47 -6.85
CA SER A 207 1.56 -45.84 -7.70
C SER A 207 1.18 -44.45 -7.20
N MET A 208 1.00 -44.28 -5.88
CA MET A 208 0.70 -42.98 -5.25
C MET A 208 1.90 -42.02 -5.34
N TRP A 209 3.12 -42.51 -5.06
CA TRP A 209 4.35 -41.72 -5.19
C TRP A 209 4.55 -41.22 -6.62
N PHE A 210 4.25 -42.05 -7.60
CA PHE A 210 4.31 -41.69 -9.00
C PHE A 210 3.28 -40.61 -9.39
N VAL A 211 2.01 -40.78 -8.99
CA VAL A 211 0.97 -39.78 -9.25
C VAL A 211 1.31 -38.44 -8.57
N TYR A 212 1.84 -38.48 -7.35
CA TYR A 212 2.38 -37.29 -6.68
C TYR A 212 3.57 -36.67 -7.42
N GLY A 213 4.57 -37.46 -7.84
CA GLY A 213 5.73 -36.98 -8.60
C GLY A 213 5.33 -36.29 -9.90
N SER A 214 4.41 -36.91 -10.66
CA SER A 214 3.87 -36.32 -11.88
C SER A 214 3.09 -35.03 -11.63
N PHE A 215 2.41 -34.89 -10.48
CA PHE A 215 1.78 -33.64 -10.08
C PHE A 215 2.82 -32.54 -9.85
N VAL A 216 3.93 -32.84 -9.17
CA VAL A 216 5.04 -31.89 -8.89
C VAL A 216 5.96 -31.69 -10.11
N GLN A 217 5.57 -32.17 -11.30
CA GLN A 217 6.36 -32.11 -12.54
C GLN A 217 7.71 -32.85 -12.47
N GLN A 218 7.88 -33.74 -11.48
CA GLN A 218 9.02 -34.64 -11.39
C GLN A 218 8.59 -35.97 -12.03
N GLY A 219 8.93 -36.15 -13.31
CA GLY A 219 8.64 -37.38 -14.05
C GLY A 219 9.20 -38.62 -13.34
N GLY A 220 8.50 -39.74 -13.46
CA GLY A 220 8.92 -41.03 -12.92
C GLY A 220 8.84 -42.13 -13.96
N GLU A 221 9.66 -43.16 -13.78
CA GLU A 221 9.73 -44.30 -14.70
C GLU A 221 8.74 -45.38 -14.27
N VAL A 222 7.50 -45.31 -14.78
CA VAL A 222 6.54 -46.41 -14.67
C VAL A 222 6.26 -46.96 -16.07
N PRO A 223 6.40 -48.27 -16.31
CA PRO A 223 6.13 -48.85 -17.62
C PRO A 223 4.62 -48.82 -17.91
N TYR A 224 4.16 -47.88 -18.73
CA TYR A 224 2.78 -47.84 -19.21
C TYR A 224 2.56 -48.90 -20.30
N THR A 225 2.16 -50.10 -19.89
CA THR A 225 1.96 -51.21 -20.82
C THR A 225 0.61 -51.18 -21.53
N THR A 226 -0.43 -50.56 -20.93
CA THR A 226 -1.79 -50.54 -21.50
C THR A 226 -2.21 -49.17 -22.02
N LEU A 227 -3.05 -49.16 -23.06
CA LEU A 227 -3.63 -47.93 -23.62
C LEU A 227 -4.49 -47.16 -22.61
N ALA A 228 -5.23 -47.88 -21.76
CA ALA A 228 -6.10 -47.29 -20.74
C ALA A 228 -5.30 -46.48 -19.69
N THR A 229 -4.18 -47.02 -19.21
CA THR A 229 -3.31 -46.31 -18.25
C THR A 229 -2.67 -45.08 -18.90
N ARG A 230 -2.30 -45.14 -20.20
CA ARG A 230 -1.77 -43.99 -20.93
C ARG A 230 -2.78 -42.86 -21.09
N MET A 231 -4.03 -43.19 -21.44
CA MET A 231 -5.10 -42.19 -21.55
C MET A 231 -5.43 -41.56 -20.19
N MET A 232 -5.50 -42.37 -19.13
CA MET A 232 -5.71 -41.88 -17.76
C MET A 232 -4.59 -40.91 -17.34
N MET A 233 -3.33 -41.27 -17.59
CA MET A 233 -2.19 -40.42 -17.28
C MET A 233 -2.15 -39.16 -18.14
N GLY A 234 -2.54 -39.24 -19.41
CA GLY A 234 -2.67 -38.06 -20.27
C GLY A 234 -3.69 -37.05 -19.73
N VAL A 235 -4.84 -37.52 -19.25
CA VAL A 235 -5.85 -36.66 -18.60
C VAL A 235 -5.34 -36.10 -17.27
N TRP A 236 -4.66 -36.92 -16.47
CA TRP A 236 -4.03 -36.48 -15.21
C TRP A 236 -2.98 -35.39 -15.45
N TRP A 237 -2.11 -35.55 -16.44
CA TRP A 237 -1.09 -34.55 -16.78
C TRP A 237 -1.72 -33.24 -17.26
N LEU A 238 -2.80 -33.31 -18.05
CA LEU A 238 -3.54 -32.12 -18.45
C LEU A 238 -4.13 -31.40 -17.22
N PHE A 239 -4.71 -32.14 -16.29
CA PHE A 239 -5.23 -31.58 -15.04
C PHE A 239 -4.12 -30.94 -14.19
N ALA A 240 -3.01 -31.65 -13.97
CA ALA A 240 -1.87 -31.14 -13.20
C ALA A 240 -1.28 -29.86 -13.82
N LEU A 241 -1.15 -29.82 -15.15
CA LEU A 241 -0.68 -28.64 -15.89
C LEU A 241 -1.60 -27.44 -15.65
N ILE A 242 -2.93 -27.64 -15.75
CA ILE A 242 -3.92 -26.57 -15.51
C ILE A 242 -3.82 -26.05 -14.08
N VAL A 243 -3.79 -26.94 -13.08
CA VAL A 243 -3.73 -26.55 -11.66
C VAL A 243 -2.47 -25.76 -11.36
N ILE A 244 -1.30 -26.22 -11.81
CA ILE A 244 -0.03 -25.50 -11.59
C ILE A 244 -0.02 -24.16 -12.31
N SER A 245 -0.51 -24.10 -13.56
CA SER A 245 -0.55 -22.85 -14.31
C SER A 245 -1.49 -21.82 -13.67
N SER A 246 -2.63 -22.26 -13.14
CA SER A 246 -3.54 -21.39 -12.39
C SER A 246 -2.93 -20.95 -11.06
N TYR A 247 -2.22 -21.83 -10.37
CA TYR A 247 -1.52 -21.49 -9.13
C TYR A 247 -0.45 -20.42 -9.36
N THR A 248 0.39 -20.59 -10.38
CA THR A 248 1.46 -19.62 -10.70
C THR A 248 0.89 -18.28 -11.14
N ALA A 249 -0.21 -18.27 -11.92
CA ALA A 249 -0.89 -17.04 -12.32
C ALA A 249 -1.51 -16.30 -11.11
N ASN A 250 -2.21 -17.01 -10.24
CA ASN A 250 -2.85 -16.40 -9.06
C ASN A 250 -1.82 -15.94 -8.03
N LEU A 251 -0.75 -16.71 -7.81
CA LEU A 251 0.35 -16.32 -6.93
C LEU A 251 1.03 -15.04 -7.45
N ALA A 252 1.31 -14.96 -8.76
CA ALA A 252 1.88 -13.76 -9.36
C ALA A 252 0.95 -12.55 -9.19
N ALA A 253 -0.35 -12.71 -9.43
CA ALA A 253 -1.33 -11.66 -9.21
C ALA A 253 -1.39 -11.22 -7.73
N PHE A 254 -1.42 -12.18 -6.80
CA PHE A 254 -1.45 -11.91 -5.37
C PHE A 254 -0.21 -11.14 -4.90
N LEU A 255 0.98 -11.53 -5.36
CA LEU A 255 2.22 -10.82 -5.04
C LEU A 255 2.26 -9.40 -5.61
N THR A 256 1.57 -9.13 -6.72
CA THR A 256 1.46 -7.77 -7.28
C THR A 256 0.40 -6.91 -6.59
N ILE A 257 -0.63 -7.52 -5.98
CA ILE A 257 -1.74 -6.82 -5.33
C ILE A 257 -1.54 -6.90 -3.83
N SER A 258 -0.64 -6.07 -3.32
CA SER A 258 -0.61 -5.78 -1.89
C SER A 258 -1.50 -4.59 -1.59
N ARG A 259 -2.79 -4.83 -1.45
CA ARG A 259 -3.70 -3.78 -0.98
C ARG A 259 -3.49 -3.63 0.52
N ILE A 260 -2.96 -2.48 0.92
CA ILE A 260 -3.12 -2.01 2.29
C ILE A 260 -4.59 -1.62 2.39
N GLU A 261 -5.43 -2.52 2.92
CA GLU A 261 -6.84 -2.23 3.14
C GLU A 261 -6.98 -1.35 4.39
N ASN A 262 -7.01 -0.04 4.18
CA ASN A 262 -7.42 0.89 5.22
C ASN A 262 -8.93 0.70 5.46
N SER A 263 -9.32 0.32 6.68
CA SER A 263 -10.71 0.01 7.02
C SER A 263 -11.62 1.25 7.04
N ILE A 264 -11.05 2.44 7.20
CA ILE A 264 -11.79 3.71 7.31
C ILE A 264 -11.42 4.61 6.13
N GLN A 265 -12.38 4.86 5.24
CA GLN A 265 -12.21 5.71 4.05
C GLN A 265 -13.08 6.97 4.09
N SER A 266 -14.09 7.02 4.97
CA SER A 266 -14.98 8.16 5.10
C SER A 266 -15.23 8.50 6.58
N LEU A 267 -15.63 9.76 6.83
CA LEU A 267 -16.04 10.21 8.15
C LEU A 267 -17.27 9.42 8.66
N GLN A 268 -18.12 8.98 7.74
CA GLN A 268 -19.29 8.16 8.05
C GLN A 268 -18.90 6.76 8.52
N ASP A 269 -17.87 6.15 7.94
CA ASP A 269 -17.37 4.84 8.36
C ASP A 269 -16.73 4.93 9.75
N LEU A 270 -16.01 6.02 10.03
CA LEU A 270 -15.49 6.29 11.37
C LEU A 270 -16.62 6.41 12.41
N ALA A 271 -17.71 7.12 12.08
CA ALA A 271 -18.83 7.33 12.99
C ALA A 271 -19.59 6.02 13.32
N LYS A 272 -19.71 5.12 12.34
CA LYS A 272 -20.40 3.82 12.49
C LYS A 272 -19.66 2.86 13.42
N GLN A 273 -18.33 2.87 13.42
CA GLN A 273 -17.54 1.99 14.28
C GLN A 273 -17.35 2.55 15.70
N THR A 274 -17.15 1.67 16.67
CA THR A 274 -16.85 2.03 18.06
C THR A 274 -15.50 1.54 18.57
N ASP A 275 -14.75 0.82 17.74
CA ASP A 275 -13.53 0.11 18.14
C ASP A 275 -12.28 1.00 18.20
N LEU A 276 -12.32 2.15 17.50
CA LEU A 276 -11.25 3.14 17.50
C LEU A 276 -11.78 4.39 18.22
N PRO A 277 -11.22 4.77 19.39
CA PRO A 277 -11.57 6.03 20.02
C PRO A 277 -11.12 7.20 19.15
N TYR A 278 -11.95 8.23 19.09
CA TYR A 278 -11.65 9.45 18.35
C TYR A 278 -12.12 10.68 19.10
N GLY A 279 -11.44 11.79 18.87
CA GLY A 279 -11.65 13.04 19.59
C GLY A 279 -11.09 14.24 18.83
N THR A 280 -11.28 15.43 19.40
CA THR A 280 -10.87 16.71 18.80
C THR A 280 -10.27 17.64 19.86
N VAL A 281 -9.87 18.85 19.47
CA VAL A 281 -9.36 19.85 20.42
C VAL A 281 -10.52 20.55 21.13
N LEU A 282 -10.42 20.75 22.44
CA LEU A 282 -11.40 21.49 23.24
C LEU A 282 -11.47 22.97 22.82
N ASP A 283 -12.63 23.61 23.02
CA ASP A 283 -12.88 25.03 22.67
C ASP A 283 -12.56 25.38 21.20
N SER A 284 -12.65 24.41 20.29
CA SER A 284 -12.33 24.58 18.88
C SER A 284 -13.58 24.68 18.00
N ALA A 285 -13.44 25.27 16.82
CA ALA A 285 -14.52 25.33 15.84
C ALA A 285 -15.02 23.94 15.42
N VAL A 286 -14.14 22.92 15.41
CA VAL A 286 -14.50 21.52 15.12
C VAL A 286 -15.34 20.95 16.25
N TYR A 287 -14.95 21.18 17.51
CA TYR A 287 -15.69 20.73 18.68
C TYR A 287 -17.11 21.31 18.71
N ASP A 288 -17.22 22.63 18.53
CA ASP A 288 -18.52 23.32 18.53
C ASP A 288 -19.38 22.92 17.31
N GLN A 289 -18.76 22.66 16.16
CA GLN A 289 -19.46 22.14 14.99
C GLN A 289 -20.04 20.75 15.23
N VAL A 290 -19.27 19.81 15.77
CA VAL A 290 -19.77 18.45 16.05
C VAL A 290 -20.80 18.47 17.17
N ARG A 291 -20.63 19.34 18.17
CA ARG A 291 -21.58 19.54 19.28
C ARG A 291 -22.91 20.09 18.78
N SER A 292 -22.90 21.21 18.05
CA SER A 292 -24.10 21.85 17.53
C SER A 292 -24.86 20.90 16.59
N LYS A 293 -24.18 20.36 15.56
CA LYS A 293 -24.80 19.41 14.61
C LYS A 293 -25.27 18.12 15.28
N GLY A 294 -24.56 17.63 16.31
CA GLY A 294 -24.91 16.40 17.03
C GLY A 294 -26.07 16.56 18.02
N MET A 295 -26.27 17.76 18.58
CA MET A 295 -27.33 18.06 19.55
C MET A 295 -28.61 18.62 18.92
N ASN A 296 -28.56 19.11 17.68
CA ASN A 296 -29.71 19.70 16.99
C ASN A 296 -30.84 18.68 16.77
N PRO A 297 -32.05 18.89 17.34
CA PRO A 297 -33.18 17.96 17.17
C PRO A 297 -33.79 17.98 15.75
N PHE A 298 -33.65 19.10 15.04
CA PHE A 298 -34.28 19.33 13.73
C PHE A 298 -33.45 18.84 12.54
N GLU A 299 -32.12 18.77 12.69
CA GLU A 299 -31.18 18.40 11.62
C GLU A 299 -30.31 17.24 12.10
N ARG A 300 -30.96 16.08 12.26
CA ARG A 300 -30.36 14.92 12.93
C ARG A 300 -29.55 14.09 11.93
N ASP A 301 -28.33 14.51 11.67
CA ASP A 301 -27.38 13.66 10.95
C ASP A 301 -26.93 12.49 11.87
N PRO A 302 -27.21 11.22 11.52
CA PRO A 302 -26.77 10.07 12.30
C PRO A 302 -25.24 10.03 12.46
N MET A 303 -24.47 10.61 11.53
CA MET A 303 -23.02 10.69 11.62
C MET A 303 -22.59 11.59 12.78
N TYR A 304 -22.98 12.87 12.78
CA TYR A 304 -22.56 13.83 13.82
C TYR A 304 -23.08 13.48 15.21
N SER A 305 -24.28 12.90 15.31
CA SER A 305 -24.82 12.45 16.60
C SER A 305 -24.05 11.25 17.19
N GLN A 306 -23.62 10.29 16.36
CA GLN A 306 -22.75 9.20 16.78
C GLN A 306 -21.35 9.71 17.15
N MET A 307 -20.81 10.64 16.36
CA MET A 307 -19.52 11.28 16.64
C MET A 307 -19.53 12.03 17.97
N TRP A 308 -20.55 12.85 18.21
CA TRP A 308 -20.70 13.59 19.46
C TRP A 308 -20.80 12.64 20.66
N ARG A 309 -21.50 11.52 20.53
CA ARG A 309 -21.59 10.50 21.60
C ARG A 309 -20.23 9.91 21.98
N MET A 310 -19.32 9.75 21.00
CA MET A 310 -17.95 9.26 21.27
C MET A 310 -17.06 10.37 21.83
N ILE A 311 -17.12 11.57 21.25
CA ILE A 311 -16.31 12.74 21.64
C ILE A 311 -16.65 13.20 23.07
N ASN A 312 -17.93 13.20 23.42
CA ASN A 312 -18.43 13.56 24.75
C ASN A 312 -18.54 12.34 25.70
N ARG A 313 -17.99 11.18 25.31
CA ARG A 313 -17.88 10.04 26.22
C ARG A 313 -17.03 10.43 27.42
N THR A 314 -17.40 9.95 28.61
CA THR A 314 -16.70 10.25 29.88
C THR A 314 -16.49 11.74 30.16
N GLY A 315 -17.40 12.60 29.68
CA GLY A 315 -17.32 14.06 29.86
C GLY A 315 -16.25 14.74 28.99
N GLY A 316 -15.74 14.05 27.97
CA GLY A 316 -14.78 14.59 27.01
C GLY A 316 -13.34 14.67 27.48
N ALA A 317 -13.02 14.23 28.71
CA ALA A 317 -11.68 14.36 29.28
C ALA A 317 -10.65 13.38 28.69
N GLU A 318 -11.07 12.18 28.27
CA GLU A 318 -10.13 11.14 27.79
C GLU A 318 -9.83 11.28 26.29
N ASN A 319 -10.88 11.58 25.49
CA ASN A 319 -10.79 11.60 24.03
C ASN A 319 -10.33 12.94 23.47
N ASN A 320 -10.63 14.06 24.13
CA ASN A 320 -10.25 15.37 23.63
C ASN A 320 -8.83 15.77 24.07
N VAL A 321 -8.28 16.76 23.38
CA VAL A 321 -6.94 17.31 23.63
C VAL A 321 -7.01 18.83 23.78
N GLU A 322 -6.03 19.44 24.42
CA GLU A 322 -5.97 20.91 24.55
C GLU A 322 -5.30 21.58 23.35
N GLU A 323 -4.36 20.89 22.69
CA GLU A 323 -3.60 21.39 21.55
C GLU A 323 -3.63 20.40 20.37
N SER A 324 -3.58 20.91 19.15
CA SER A 324 -3.54 20.12 17.91
C SER A 324 -2.33 19.16 17.87
N LYS A 325 -1.17 19.60 18.35
CA LYS A 325 0.08 18.81 18.42
C LYS A 325 -0.05 17.57 19.29
N GLU A 326 -0.78 17.66 20.41
CA GLU A 326 -1.01 16.52 21.29
C GLU A 326 -1.90 15.46 20.61
N GLY A 327 -2.92 15.92 19.88
CA GLY A 327 -3.81 15.05 19.09
C GLY A 327 -3.04 14.24 18.04
N ILE A 328 -2.15 14.90 17.29
CA ILE A 328 -1.28 14.26 16.30
C ILE A 328 -0.37 13.21 16.97
N ARG A 329 0.24 13.54 18.11
CA ARG A 329 1.09 12.61 18.86
C ARG A 329 0.32 11.37 19.34
N LYS A 330 -0.94 11.54 19.79
CA LYS A 330 -1.82 10.42 20.18
C LYS A 330 -2.09 9.47 19.00
N VAL A 331 -2.24 9.97 17.78
CA VAL A 331 -2.41 9.13 16.57
C VAL A 331 -1.12 8.41 16.19
N LYS A 332 0.04 9.08 16.25
CA LYS A 332 1.31 8.49 15.85
C LYS A 332 1.71 7.30 16.74
N TYR A 333 1.55 7.43 18.06
CA TYR A 333 1.98 6.41 19.04
C TYR A 333 0.86 5.55 19.61
N GLY A 334 -0.40 5.92 19.40
CA GLY A 334 -1.56 5.27 20.01
C GLY A 334 -2.59 4.79 18.98
N ARG A 335 -3.56 4.02 19.46
CA ARG A 335 -4.74 3.61 18.67
C ARG A 335 -5.84 4.64 18.86
N PHE A 336 -5.73 5.75 18.14
CA PHE A 336 -6.64 6.89 18.21
C PHE A 336 -6.84 7.50 16.82
N ALA A 337 -8.04 8.02 16.53
CA ALA A 337 -8.27 8.85 15.34
C ALA A 337 -8.49 10.31 15.77
N PHE A 338 -7.75 11.22 15.15
CA PHE A 338 -7.84 12.64 15.51
C PHE A 338 -8.68 13.39 14.49
N VAL A 339 -9.82 13.95 14.95
CA VAL A 339 -10.73 14.75 14.12
C VAL A 339 -10.32 16.21 14.23
N TRP A 340 -9.85 16.77 13.12
CA TRP A 340 -9.33 18.13 13.08
C TRP A 340 -9.54 18.77 11.71
N ASP A 341 -8.93 19.92 11.53
CA ASP A 341 -8.86 20.64 10.28
C ASP A 341 -8.15 19.82 9.20
N ALA A 342 -8.82 19.56 8.07
CA ALA A 342 -8.26 18.75 6.99
C ALA A 342 -6.96 19.33 6.40
N ALA A 343 -6.84 20.66 6.26
CA ALA A 343 -5.66 21.28 5.67
C ALA A 343 -4.43 21.12 6.58
N VAL A 344 -4.62 21.23 7.89
CA VAL A 344 -3.57 20.97 8.90
C VAL A 344 -3.17 19.49 8.87
N LEU A 345 -4.15 18.58 8.88
CA LEU A 345 -3.87 17.15 8.89
C LEU A 345 -3.18 16.69 7.60
N GLU A 346 -3.57 17.22 6.45
CA GLU A 346 -2.91 16.96 5.16
C GLU A 346 -1.45 17.40 5.20
N TYR A 347 -1.15 18.58 5.74
CA TYR A 347 0.23 19.05 5.91
C TYR A 347 1.06 18.11 6.79
N VAL A 348 0.49 17.69 7.93
CA VAL A 348 1.14 16.77 8.87
C VAL A 348 1.43 15.42 8.22
N ALA A 349 0.49 14.90 7.43
CA ALA A 349 0.68 13.62 6.75
C ALA A 349 1.66 13.70 5.56
N ILE A 350 1.74 14.85 4.88
CA ILE A 350 2.74 15.11 3.81
C ILE A 350 4.16 15.13 4.38
N ASN A 351 4.33 15.73 5.56
CA ASN A 351 5.63 15.97 6.19
C ASN A 351 6.04 14.89 7.20
N ASP A 352 5.28 13.80 7.35
CA ASP A 352 5.65 12.69 8.24
C ASP A 352 6.86 11.94 7.67
N GLU A 353 7.93 11.79 8.46
CA GLU A 353 9.16 11.11 8.01
C GLU A 353 8.92 9.64 7.62
N ASP A 354 8.00 8.97 8.33
CA ASP A 354 7.70 7.54 8.16
C ASP A 354 6.58 7.27 7.14
N CYS A 355 5.94 8.33 6.61
CA CYS A 355 4.72 8.25 5.79
C CYS A 355 3.65 7.31 6.38
N SER A 356 3.59 7.20 7.70
CA SER A 356 2.81 6.23 8.46
C SER A 356 1.37 6.68 8.68
N LEU A 357 1.09 7.94 8.40
CA LEU A 357 -0.21 8.57 8.59
C LEU A 357 -0.94 8.71 7.26
N TYR A 358 -2.27 8.67 7.31
CA TYR A 358 -3.13 9.03 6.20
C TYR A 358 -4.32 9.85 6.70
N THR A 359 -4.84 10.71 5.83
CA THR A 359 -5.98 11.56 6.14
C THR A 359 -7.22 11.09 5.41
N VAL A 360 -8.37 11.29 6.05
CA VAL A 360 -9.69 11.10 5.47
C VAL A 360 -10.44 12.40 5.65
N SER A 361 -10.77 13.09 4.57
CA SER A 361 -11.52 14.35 4.61
C SER A 361 -12.93 14.18 4.06
N ASN A 362 -13.86 15.03 4.49
CA ASN A 362 -15.15 15.15 3.83
C ASN A 362 -14.99 15.95 2.54
N ASN A 363 -15.54 15.46 1.43
CA ASN A 363 -15.38 16.08 0.11
C ASN A 363 -16.21 17.37 -0.08
N VAL A 364 -17.04 17.74 0.90
CA VAL A 364 -17.88 18.94 0.82
C VAL A 364 -17.36 20.00 1.80
N ALA A 365 -16.84 21.10 1.24
CA ALA A 365 -16.42 22.27 2.01
C ALA A 365 -17.63 23.14 2.36
N ASP A 366 -18.12 23.01 3.60
CA ASP A 366 -19.26 23.80 4.09
C ASP A 366 -18.85 25.21 4.56
N ARG A 367 -17.57 25.44 4.86
CA ARG A 367 -17.05 26.70 5.42
C ARG A 367 -15.73 27.11 4.75
N GLY A 368 -15.16 28.23 5.17
CA GLY A 368 -13.85 28.69 4.74
C GLY A 368 -13.07 29.41 5.84
N TYR A 369 -11.78 29.58 5.60
CA TYR A 369 -10.94 30.46 6.41
C TYR A 369 -11.10 31.89 5.95
N GLY A 370 -11.27 32.79 6.92
CA GLY A 370 -11.38 34.22 6.68
C GLY A 370 -10.35 34.99 7.50
N ILE A 371 -10.08 36.22 7.08
CA ILE A 371 -9.37 37.19 7.90
C ILE A 371 -10.43 37.90 8.75
N ALA A 372 -10.25 37.89 10.08
CA ALA A 372 -11.16 38.59 10.98
C ALA A 372 -10.72 40.03 11.16
N MET A 373 -11.67 40.94 11.29
CA MET A 373 -11.44 42.35 11.56
C MET A 373 -12.36 42.83 12.67
N GLN A 374 -12.03 43.97 13.27
CA GLN A 374 -12.95 44.63 14.18
C GLN A 374 -14.30 44.89 13.50
N HIS A 375 -15.39 44.74 14.25
CA HIS A 375 -16.74 44.99 13.75
C HIS A 375 -16.87 46.42 13.21
N GLY A 376 -17.37 46.56 11.97
CA GLY A 376 -17.50 47.85 11.29
C GLY A 376 -16.17 48.41 10.74
N SER A 377 -15.13 47.59 10.59
CA SER A 377 -13.84 48.02 10.05
C SER A 377 -13.96 48.46 8.58
N PRO A 378 -13.45 49.66 8.21
CA PRO A 378 -13.47 50.14 6.82
C PRO A 378 -12.54 49.34 5.90
N TYR A 379 -11.66 48.50 6.45
CA TYR A 379 -10.69 47.71 5.67
C TYR A 379 -11.29 46.41 5.11
N ARG A 380 -12.42 45.95 5.65
CA ARG A 380 -13.01 44.64 5.32
C ARG A 380 -13.28 44.48 3.83
N ASP A 381 -13.93 45.47 3.23
CA ASP A 381 -14.35 45.40 1.83
C ASP A 381 -13.15 45.46 0.88
N ILE A 382 -12.14 46.26 1.24
CA ILE A 382 -10.90 46.41 0.47
C ILE A 382 -10.09 45.10 0.49
N PHE A 383 -9.94 44.48 1.65
CA PHE A 383 -9.29 43.17 1.76
C PHE A 383 -10.08 42.09 1.01
N SER A 384 -11.41 42.09 1.16
CA SER A 384 -12.27 41.11 0.51
C SER A 384 -12.19 41.18 -1.01
N GLN A 385 -12.25 42.39 -1.58
CA GLN A 385 -12.05 42.60 -3.00
C GLN A 385 -10.68 42.09 -3.43
N ARG A 386 -9.63 42.39 -2.66
CA ARG A 386 -8.28 42.00 -3.05
C ARG A 386 -8.02 40.49 -2.95
N ILE A 387 -8.62 39.82 -1.97
CA ILE A 387 -8.60 38.36 -1.85
C ILE A 387 -9.27 37.71 -3.07
N LEU A 388 -10.41 38.24 -3.50
CA LEU A 388 -11.10 37.76 -4.70
C LEU A 388 -10.23 37.94 -5.96
N GLU A 389 -9.53 39.06 -6.10
CA GLU A 389 -8.59 39.29 -7.21
C GLU A 389 -7.42 38.29 -7.19
N LEU A 390 -6.85 37.97 -6.01
CA LEU A 390 -5.80 36.96 -5.88
C LEU A 390 -6.30 35.55 -6.22
N GLN A 391 -7.56 35.22 -5.89
CA GLN A 391 -8.19 33.97 -6.27
C GLN A 391 -8.44 33.90 -7.79
N GLN A 392 -8.96 34.98 -8.38
CA GLN A 392 -9.26 35.05 -9.81
C GLN A 392 -7.99 34.95 -10.67
N ASN A 393 -6.88 35.51 -10.22
CA ASN A 393 -5.59 35.44 -10.90
C ASN A 393 -4.89 34.08 -10.76
N GLY A 394 -5.33 33.23 -9.83
CA GLY A 394 -4.66 31.97 -9.49
C GLY A 394 -3.43 32.14 -8.58
N ASP A 395 -3.14 33.36 -8.09
CA ASP A 395 -2.03 33.63 -7.19
C ASP A 395 -2.20 32.87 -5.86
N MET A 396 -3.44 32.75 -5.38
CA MET A 396 -3.76 31.96 -4.18
C MET A 396 -3.40 30.47 -4.33
N ASP A 397 -3.61 29.90 -5.51
CA ASP A 397 -3.27 28.50 -5.79
C ASP A 397 -1.75 28.29 -5.80
N ILE A 398 -1.00 29.26 -6.32
CA ILE A 398 0.48 29.24 -6.29
C ILE A 398 0.98 29.28 -4.85
N LEU A 399 0.42 30.17 -4.02
CA LEU A 399 0.73 30.23 -2.60
C LEU A 399 0.37 28.92 -1.89
N LYS A 400 -0.76 28.30 -2.23
CA LYS A 400 -1.17 27.01 -1.66
C LYS A 400 -0.18 25.90 -2.04
N LEU A 401 0.22 25.81 -3.31
CA LEU A 401 1.15 24.79 -3.80
C LEU A 401 2.54 24.87 -3.13
N LYS A 402 2.94 26.04 -2.66
CA LYS A 402 4.19 26.22 -1.88
C LYS A 402 4.16 25.46 -0.55
N TRP A 403 3.01 25.45 0.13
CA TRP A 403 2.86 24.84 1.46
C TRP A 403 2.31 23.41 1.41
N TRP A 404 1.46 23.11 0.42
CA TRP A 404 0.94 21.77 0.13
C TRP A 404 1.36 21.35 -1.27
N PRO A 405 2.61 20.85 -1.44
CA PRO A 405 3.09 20.40 -2.73
C PRO A 405 2.37 19.13 -3.19
N ARG A 406 2.12 19.04 -4.50
CA ARG A 406 1.59 17.80 -5.10
C ARG A 406 2.61 16.66 -5.07
N ASP A 407 3.88 17.00 -5.31
CA ASP A 407 5.01 16.07 -5.27
C ASP A 407 5.58 16.02 -3.86
N SER A 408 4.90 15.32 -2.96
CA SER A 408 5.39 15.06 -1.60
C SER A 408 6.09 13.71 -1.51
N PRO A 409 7.03 13.53 -0.57
CA PRO A 409 7.64 12.22 -0.29
C PRO A 409 6.57 11.17 0.09
N CYS A 410 5.54 11.62 0.81
CA CYS A 410 4.41 10.82 1.24
C CYS A 410 3.21 11.05 0.31
N ASP A 411 2.97 10.12 -0.60
CA ASP A 411 1.90 10.23 -1.57
C ASP A 411 0.52 10.05 -0.91
N LEU A 412 -0.17 11.16 -0.63
CA LEU A 412 -1.52 11.21 -0.07
C LEU A 412 -2.63 11.11 -1.11
N TYR A 413 -2.34 11.53 -2.35
CA TYR A 413 -3.35 11.67 -3.41
C TYR A 413 -3.30 10.55 -4.45
N SER A 414 -2.25 9.73 -4.48
CA SER A 414 -2.29 8.53 -5.31
C SER A 414 -3.17 7.46 -4.68
N PRO A 415 -4.23 7.03 -5.37
CA PRO A 415 -5.02 5.88 -4.96
C PRO A 415 -4.17 4.62 -5.11
N VAL A 416 -3.40 4.22 -4.09
CA VAL A 416 -2.75 2.89 -3.99
C VAL A 416 -1.97 2.48 -5.26
N GLY A 417 -1.54 3.46 -6.06
CA GLY A 417 -1.21 3.21 -7.46
C GLY A 417 -0.23 4.24 -7.97
N THR A 418 0.91 3.75 -8.45
CA THR A 418 1.87 4.44 -9.34
C THR A 418 3.12 5.09 -8.74
N ARG A 419 3.71 4.47 -7.72
CA ARG A 419 5.14 4.13 -7.82
C ARG A 419 5.31 2.61 -7.82
N LYS A 420 5.08 2.03 -9.00
CA LYS A 420 5.64 0.71 -9.33
C LYS A 420 7.15 0.86 -9.53
N THR A 421 7.90 1.19 -8.48
CA THR A 421 9.23 0.58 -8.38
C THR A 421 8.91 -0.89 -8.16
N GLY A 422 9.24 -1.76 -9.12
CA GLY A 422 9.12 -3.20 -8.89
C GLY A 422 9.95 -3.52 -7.66
N SER A 423 9.30 -3.59 -6.49
CA SER A 423 9.97 -3.88 -5.24
C SER A 423 10.44 -5.32 -5.36
N ALA A 424 11.71 -5.55 -5.07
CA ALA A 424 12.23 -6.91 -4.91
C ALA A 424 11.30 -7.67 -3.95
N LEU A 425 11.07 -8.95 -4.22
CA LEU A 425 10.22 -9.75 -3.36
C LEU A 425 10.87 -9.84 -1.98
N ASP A 426 10.12 -9.47 -0.96
CA ASP A 426 10.61 -9.44 0.42
C ASP A 426 10.75 -10.85 0.98
N ILE A 427 11.78 -11.09 1.79
CA ILE A 427 12.06 -12.40 2.40
C ILE A 427 10.91 -12.84 3.31
N HIS A 428 10.22 -11.88 3.93
CA HIS A 428 9.05 -12.13 4.76
C HIS A 428 7.91 -12.82 3.99
N SER A 429 7.81 -12.61 2.67
CA SER A 429 6.78 -13.24 1.83
C SER A 429 7.10 -14.71 1.51
N PHE A 430 8.38 -15.12 1.61
CA PHE A 430 8.84 -16.50 1.39
C PHE A 430 9.14 -17.27 2.68
N ALA A 431 9.01 -16.64 3.84
CA ALA A 431 9.33 -17.26 5.13
C ALA A 431 8.61 -18.61 5.33
N GLY A 432 7.32 -18.70 4.99
CA GLY A 432 6.55 -19.95 5.09
C GLY A 432 7.11 -21.10 4.25
N VAL A 433 7.67 -20.81 3.07
CA VAL A 433 8.28 -21.85 2.20
C VAL A 433 9.53 -22.44 2.86
N PHE A 434 10.37 -21.59 3.47
CA PHE A 434 11.54 -22.05 4.22
C PHE A 434 11.16 -22.87 5.46
N PHE A 435 10.10 -22.48 6.18
CA PHE A 435 9.60 -23.27 7.32
C PHE A 435 9.09 -24.65 6.90
N VAL A 436 8.35 -24.75 5.79
CA VAL A 436 7.88 -26.05 5.26
C VAL A 436 9.06 -26.94 4.86
N LEU A 437 10.09 -26.39 4.22
CA LEU A 437 11.31 -27.12 3.89
C LEU A 437 12.02 -27.66 5.15
N ALA A 438 12.20 -26.80 6.16
CA ALA A 438 12.84 -27.19 7.41
C ALA A 438 12.04 -28.30 8.14
N ALA A 439 10.71 -28.17 8.19
CA ALA A 439 9.83 -29.20 8.74
C ALA A 439 9.95 -30.53 7.98
N GLY A 440 10.04 -30.48 6.65
CA GLY A 440 10.24 -31.64 5.80
C GLY A 440 11.54 -32.39 6.06
N VAL A 441 12.65 -31.66 6.24
CA VAL A 441 13.96 -32.26 6.57
C VAL A 441 13.93 -32.90 7.95
N VAL A 442 13.37 -32.22 8.95
CA VAL A 442 13.24 -32.78 10.31
C VAL A 442 12.39 -34.04 10.30
N LEU A 443 11.25 -34.04 9.61
CA LEU A 443 10.39 -35.22 9.49
C LEU A 443 11.11 -36.37 8.78
N SER A 444 11.88 -36.09 7.72
CA SER A 444 12.69 -37.10 7.02
C SER A 444 13.73 -37.73 7.95
N CYS A 445 14.46 -36.92 8.73
CA CYS A 445 15.40 -37.42 9.72
C CYS A 445 14.70 -38.28 10.79
N LEU A 446 13.55 -37.84 11.30
CA LEU A 446 12.77 -38.61 12.28
C LEU A 446 12.35 -39.97 11.70
N ILE A 447 11.81 -40.00 10.48
CA ILE A 447 11.44 -41.26 9.82
C ILE A 447 12.66 -42.16 9.65
N ALA A 448 13.80 -41.64 9.18
CA ALA A 448 15.02 -42.42 9.04
C ALA A 448 15.52 -43.01 10.37
N THR A 449 15.41 -42.25 11.48
CA THR A 449 15.76 -42.77 12.81
C THR A 449 14.81 -43.87 13.27
N VAL A 450 13.50 -43.72 13.02
CA VAL A 450 12.47 -44.72 13.35
C VAL A 450 12.67 -45.99 12.52
N GLU A 451 12.93 -45.87 11.22
CA GLU A 451 13.21 -46.99 10.33
C GLU A 451 14.48 -47.74 10.76
N THR A 452 15.55 -47.01 11.08
CA THR A 452 16.80 -47.60 11.56
C THR A 452 16.58 -48.33 12.88
N TRP A 453 15.82 -47.74 13.80
CA TRP A 453 15.50 -48.33 15.09
C TRP A 453 14.59 -49.57 14.96
N TRP A 454 13.57 -49.50 14.11
CA TRP A 454 12.65 -50.60 13.85
C TRP A 454 13.38 -51.78 13.18
N THR A 455 14.25 -51.49 12.22
CA THR A 455 15.06 -52.49 11.52
C THR A 455 16.08 -53.12 12.47
N ARG A 456 16.72 -52.35 13.36
CA ARG A 456 17.62 -52.89 14.40
C ARG A 456 16.88 -53.79 15.40
N ARG A 457 15.65 -53.43 15.80
CA ARG A 457 14.82 -54.28 16.69
C ARG A 457 14.32 -55.55 16.02
N LYS A 458 13.94 -55.49 14.74
CA LYS A 458 13.60 -56.70 13.95
C LYS A 458 14.83 -57.54 13.61
N GLY A 459 15.99 -56.90 13.40
CA GLY A 459 17.28 -57.58 13.18
C GLY A 459 17.82 -58.30 14.42
N SER A 460 17.30 -58.03 15.63
CA SER A 460 17.53 -58.87 16.82
C SER A 460 16.64 -60.12 16.87
N ARG A 461 15.79 -60.35 15.86
CA ARG A 461 14.90 -61.53 15.76
C ARG A 461 15.15 -62.38 14.51
N VAL A 462 16.29 -62.20 13.84
CA VAL A 462 16.80 -63.18 12.87
C VAL A 462 17.95 -63.93 13.56
N PRO A 463 17.99 -65.28 13.53
CA PRO A 463 19.04 -66.04 14.18
C PRO A 463 20.41 -65.69 13.62
N SER A 464 21.41 -65.96 14.46
CA SER A 464 22.83 -65.81 14.20
C SER A 464 23.24 -66.28 12.80
N LYS A 465 24.23 -65.56 12.25
CA LYS A 465 24.96 -65.85 11.02
C LYS A 465 25.92 -67.03 11.24
N GLU A 466 25.40 -68.12 11.79
CA GLU A 466 26.11 -69.38 12.07
C GLU A 466 25.67 -70.50 11.10
N ASP A 467 24.42 -70.47 10.61
CA ASP A 467 23.91 -71.52 9.70
C ASP A 467 24.49 -71.46 8.27
N ASP A 468 24.88 -70.28 7.75
CA ASP A 468 25.46 -70.15 6.41
C ASP A 468 26.89 -70.73 6.29
N LYS A 469 27.60 -70.87 7.43
CA LYS A 469 28.93 -71.51 7.45
C LYS A 469 28.83 -73.03 7.56
N GLU A 470 27.74 -73.54 8.12
CA GLU A 470 27.52 -74.98 8.30
C GLU A 470 27.01 -75.64 7.01
N ILE A 471 26.17 -74.92 6.23
CA ILE A 471 25.69 -75.39 4.92
C ILE A 471 26.83 -75.45 3.88
N ASP A 472 27.77 -74.52 3.89
CA ASP A 472 28.92 -74.55 2.97
C ASP A 472 29.93 -75.65 3.34
N LEU A 473 30.09 -75.96 4.64
CA LEU A 473 31.00 -77.01 5.12
C LEU A 473 30.46 -78.44 4.89
N GLU A 474 29.14 -78.66 4.99
CA GLU A 474 28.51 -79.94 4.65
C GLU A 474 28.54 -80.21 3.14
N HIS A 475 28.31 -79.20 2.30
CA HIS A 475 28.44 -79.33 0.85
C HIS A 475 29.88 -79.62 0.40
N LEU A 476 30.88 -79.10 1.14
CA LEU A 476 32.30 -79.36 0.90
C LEU A 476 32.71 -80.76 1.38
N HIS A 477 32.18 -81.24 2.51
CA HIS A 477 32.37 -82.62 2.98
C HIS A 477 31.75 -83.66 2.04
N HIS A 478 30.56 -83.39 1.49
CA HIS A 478 29.93 -84.28 0.51
C HIS A 478 30.70 -84.33 -0.82
N ARG A 479 31.30 -83.22 -1.27
CA ARG A 479 32.17 -83.20 -2.45
C ARG A 479 33.49 -83.94 -2.22
N VAL A 480 34.08 -83.86 -1.03
CA VAL A 480 35.34 -84.54 -0.70
C VAL A 480 35.13 -86.05 -0.54
N ASN A 481 34.06 -86.49 0.12
CA ASN A 481 33.77 -87.92 0.23
C ASN A 481 33.39 -88.56 -1.12
N SER A 482 32.77 -87.80 -2.03
CA SER A 482 32.52 -88.25 -3.41
C SER A 482 33.79 -88.36 -4.26
N LEU A 483 34.92 -87.77 -3.84
CA LEU A 483 36.20 -87.80 -4.56
C LEU A 483 37.18 -88.85 -3.98
N CYS A 484 36.86 -89.46 -2.83
CA CYS A 484 37.73 -90.44 -2.15
C CYS A 484 37.30 -91.91 -2.34
N THR A 485 36.21 -92.17 -3.06
CA THR A 485 35.77 -93.53 -3.39
C THR A 485 35.47 -93.63 -4.88
N GLU A 486 36.49 -93.93 -5.69
CA GLU A 486 36.41 -94.75 -6.91
C GLU A 486 37.78 -94.74 -7.64
N ASP A 487 38.71 -95.53 -7.12
CA ASP A 487 39.86 -96.04 -7.88
C ASP A 487 39.55 -97.49 -8.30
N GLU A 488 39.03 -97.68 -9.52
CA GLU A 488 39.30 -98.83 -10.42
C GLU A 488 38.59 -98.60 -11.79
N SER A 489 39.29 -97.92 -12.71
CA SER A 489 39.36 -98.02 -14.19
C SER A 489 38.17 -98.53 -15.08
N PRO A 490 38.19 -98.32 -16.42
CA PRO A 490 38.40 -97.09 -17.19
C PRO A 490 37.32 -96.86 -18.29
N HIS A 491 37.39 -95.69 -18.94
CA HIS A 491 36.77 -95.30 -20.22
C HIS A 491 35.36 -94.65 -20.21
N LYS A 492 35.32 -93.31 -20.25
CA LYS A 492 34.85 -92.56 -21.44
C LYS A 492 35.13 -91.06 -21.32
N GLN A 493 35.48 -90.48 -22.47
CA GLN A 493 35.96 -89.13 -22.72
C GLN A 493 35.04 -88.01 -22.19
N PHE A 494 35.63 -87.05 -21.48
CA PHE A 494 35.20 -85.64 -21.53
C PHE A 494 36.37 -84.77 -21.97
N SER A 495 36.08 -83.87 -22.90
CA SER A 495 37.00 -82.89 -23.47
C SER A 495 36.99 -81.61 -22.62
N THR A 496 38.14 -81.22 -22.10
CA THR A 496 38.42 -79.87 -21.58
C THR A 496 39.79 -79.43 -22.09
N SER A 497 39.86 -78.26 -22.73
CA SER A 497 41.08 -77.45 -22.88
C SER A 497 40.66 -76.11 -23.46
N SER A 498 41.14 -74.94 -23.04
CA SER A 498 41.99 -74.52 -21.92
C SER A 498 42.06 -72.99 -22.04
N ILE A 499 42.11 -72.31 -20.90
CA ILE A 499 42.38 -70.87 -20.79
C ILE A 499 43.91 -70.71 -20.84
N ASP A 500 44.41 -69.90 -21.78
CA ASP A 500 45.80 -69.43 -21.77
C ASP A 500 45.86 -67.98 -21.29
N LEU A 501 46.54 -67.80 -20.16
CA LEU A 501 47.10 -66.55 -19.66
C LEU A 501 48.62 -66.62 -19.87
N THR A 502 49.25 -65.52 -20.27
CA THR A 502 50.65 -65.11 -20.00
C THR A 502 51.05 -63.95 -20.95
N PRO A 503 52.16 -63.20 -20.75
CA PRO A 503 52.57 -62.45 -19.55
C PRO A 503 53.12 -61.03 -19.92
N LEU A 504 53.49 -60.23 -18.90
CA LEU A 504 54.27 -58.99 -19.02
C LEU A 504 55.71 -59.26 -19.48
N ASP A 505 56.27 -58.41 -20.36
CA ASP A 505 57.70 -58.08 -20.35
C ASP A 505 58.01 -56.69 -20.96
N MET A 506 59.18 -56.19 -20.57
CA MET A 506 59.64 -54.79 -20.50
C MET A 506 60.61 -54.41 -21.66
N ASP A 507 60.81 -53.10 -21.84
CA ASP A 507 61.89 -52.39 -22.56
C ASP A 507 61.89 -52.27 -24.11
N SER A 508 61.69 -51.04 -24.61
CA SER A 508 62.72 -50.26 -25.35
C SER A 508 62.21 -48.89 -25.87
N LEU A 509 62.96 -47.85 -25.54
CA LEU A 509 62.95 -46.44 -26.04
C LEU A 509 63.47 -46.38 -27.50
N PRO A 510 63.31 -45.27 -28.30
CA PRO A 510 63.67 -43.90 -27.89
C PRO A 510 62.91 -42.68 -28.46
N ALA A 511 63.11 -41.56 -27.73
CA ALA A 511 63.32 -40.17 -28.18
C ALA A 511 62.17 -39.32 -28.77
N ALA A 512 61.73 -38.33 -27.98
CA ALA A 512 61.94 -36.91 -28.28
C ALA A 512 61.68 -36.04 -27.03
N ARG A 513 62.72 -35.35 -26.55
CA ARG A 513 62.67 -34.27 -25.55
C ARG A 513 62.69 -32.92 -26.28
N GLN A 514 61.86 -31.97 -25.84
CA GLN A 514 62.04 -30.50 -25.77
C GLN A 514 60.61 -29.90 -25.66
N ALA A 515 60.24 -29.01 -24.74
CA ALA A 515 60.99 -28.08 -23.90
C ALA A 515 60.24 -27.74 -22.59
N LEU A 516 61.04 -27.37 -21.60
CA LEU A 516 60.77 -26.73 -20.30
C LEU A 516 60.30 -25.27 -20.53
N GLU A 517 59.29 -24.72 -19.85
CA GLU A 517 59.29 -23.74 -18.71
C GLU A 517 57.94 -22.97 -18.81
N GLN A 518 57.17 -22.55 -17.80
CA GLN A 518 57.45 -21.85 -16.54
C GLN A 518 56.21 -21.87 -15.58
N ILE A 519 56.42 -22.35 -14.35
CA ILE A 519 56.01 -21.88 -13.00
C ILE A 519 54.73 -21.01 -12.81
N SER A 520 53.77 -21.46 -11.98
CA SER A 520 53.49 -20.90 -10.62
C SER A 520 52.26 -21.54 -9.94
N ASP A 521 52.44 -21.82 -8.65
CA ASP A 521 51.53 -22.50 -7.71
C ASP A 521 50.24 -21.73 -7.37
N PHE A 522 49.12 -22.43 -7.17
CA PHE A 522 48.41 -22.42 -5.88
C PHE A 522 47.41 -23.59 -5.77
N ARG A 523 47.33 -24.10 -4.54
CA ARG A 523 46.73 -25.34 -4.07
C ARG A 523 45.29 -25.09 -3.58
N ASN A 524 44.32 -25.92 -3.96
CA ASN A 524 43.31 -26.53 -3.06
C ASN A 524 42.27 -27.40 -3.82
N THR A 525 42.43 -28.71 -3.62
CA THR A 525 41.40 -29.75 -3.40
C THR A 525 39.97 -29.51 -3.90
N HIS A 526 39.60 -30.19 -4.99
CA HIS A 526 38.23 -30.62 -5.25
C HIS A 526 38.17 -32.14 -5.40
N ILE A 527 37.30 -32.74 -4.59
CA ILE A 527 36.88 -34.13 -4.59
C ILE A 527 36.15 -34.41 -5.91
N THR A 528 36.65 -35.36 -6.69
CA THR A 528 35.97 -35.93 -7.87
C THR A 528 35.21 -37.18 -7.46
N THR A 529 33.89 -37.20 -7.68
CA THR A 529 33.09 -38.43 -7.68
C THR A 529 32.55 -38.63 -9.09
N THR A 530 32.90 -39.78 -9.66
CA THR A 530 32.52 -40.28 -10.98
C THR A 530 31.07 -40.74 -11.00
N THR A 531 30.31 -40.37 -12.02
CA THR A 531 29.12 -41.13 -12.45
C THR A 531 29.27 -41.51 -13.92
N PHE A 532 29.49 -42.80 -14.12
CA PHE A 532 29.41 -43.52 -15.39
C PHE A 532 27.98 -43.44 -15.94
N ILE A 533 27.85 -43.12 -17.23
CA ILE A 533 26.63 -43.27 -18.05
C ILE A 533 26.98 -44.26 -19.17
N PRO A 534 26.22 -45.35 -19.39
CA PRO A 534 26.25 -46.06 -20.66
C PRO A 534 25.11 -45.57 -21.58
N GLU A 535 25.50 -45.18 -22.80
CA GLU A 535 24.61 -44.96 -23.95
C GLU A 535 23.89 -46.25 -24.37
N GLN A 536 22.63 -46.12 -24.84
CA GLN A 536 22.27 -46.59 -26.18
C GLN A 536 20.88 -46.10 -26.67
N ILE A 537 20.89 -45.63 -27.94
CA ILE A 537 19.82 -45.66 -28.97
C ILE A 537 19.05 -44.34 -29.26
N GLN A 538 19.61 -43.62 -30.24
CA GLN A 538 19.00 -43.12 -31.50
C GLN A 538 17.74 -42.25 -31.45
N THR A 539 17.92 -40.95 -31.75
CA THR A 539 16.96 -40.20 -32.60
C THR A 539 17.67 -39.28 -33.58
N LEU A 540 17.47 -39.58 -34.86
CA LEU A 540 17.59 -38.78 -36.07
C LEU A 540 17.93 -37.28 -35.91
N SER A 541 19.14 -36.96 -36.37
CA SER A 541 19.62 -35.61 -36.68
C SER A 541 18.86 -34.97 -37.86
N ARG A 542 18.36 -33.74 -37.68
CA ARG A 542 18.28 -32.75 -38.75
C ARG A 542 19.06 -31.51 -38.33
N SER A 543 20.13 -31.26 -39.09
CA SER A 543 21.06 -30.13 -38.98
C SER A 543 20.39 -28.79 -39.29
N LEU A 544 20.60 -27.78 -38.45
CA LEU A 544 20.43 -26.37 -38.84
C LEU A 544 21.80 -25.76 -39.14
N SER A 545 21.96 -25.38 -40.39
CA SER A 545 23.14 -24.72 -40.95
C SER A 545 23.11 -23.23 -40.63
N ALA A 546 24.26 -22.70 -40.21
CA ALA A 546 24.51 -21.28 -40.02
C ALA A 546 24.73 -20.58 -41.38
N LYS A 547 23.89 -19.60 -41.72
CA LYS A 547 24.22 -18.45 -42.59
C LYS A 547 23.03 -17.48 -42.70
N ALA A 548 23.16 -16.31 -42.10
CA ALA A 548 22.79 -15.01 -42.68
C ALA A 548 22.88 -13.92 -41.60
N ALA A 549 24.06 -13.30 -41.50
CA ALA A 549 24.20 -11.97 -40.92
C ALA A 549 23.88 -10.94 -42.02
N ALA A 550 22.84 -10.13 -41.81
CA ALA A 550 22.69 -8.81 -42.43
C ALA A 550 21.61 -8.04 -41.63
N GLY A 551 22.02 -6.90 -41.08
CA GLY A 551 21.17 -6.07 -40.24
C GLY A 551 20.11 -5.28 -40.99
N PHE A 552 19.10 -4.83 -40.25
CA PHE A 552 18.21 -3.76 -40.68
C PHE A 552 18.13 -2.70 -39.59
N ALA A 553 18.52 -1.48 -39.96
CA ALA A 553 18.43 -0.26 -39.18
C ALA A 553 16.99 0.29 -39.24
N PHE A 554 16.48 0.82 -38.13
CA PHE A 554 15.26 1.62 -38.09
C PHE A 554 15.61 3.10 -38.26
N GLY A 555 15.06 3.73 -39.29
CA GLY A 555 15.03 5.19 -39.46
C GLY A 555 13.68 5.78 -39.00
N PRO A 556 13.62 7.06 -38.61
CA PRO A 556 12.44 7.68 -38.00
C PRO A 556 11.49 8.23 -39.06
N VAL A 557 10.17 8.24 -38.80
CA VAL A 557 9.20 8.94 -39.65
C VAL A 557 8.23 9.77 -38.81
N GLN A 558 7.99 10.98 -39.33
CA GLN A 558 7.36 12.17 -38.77
C GLN A 558 5.83 12.12 -38.61
N ASP A 559 5.35 13.01 -37.74
CA ASP A 559 3.99 13.53 -37.65
C ASP A 559 3.43 14.06 -38.98
N HIS A 560 2.13 13.82 -39.25
CA HIS A 560 1.18 14.87 -39.64
C HIS A 560 -0.30 14.40 -39.56
N ARG A 561 -1.15 15.33 -39.11
CA ARG A 561 -2.61 15.25 -38.88
C ARG A 561 -3.43 15.13 -40.19
N THR A 562 -4.60 14.47 -40.13
CA THR A 562 -5.98 15.05 -40.33
C THR A 562 -7.03 14.00 -40.79
N GLY A 563 -8.23 14.03 -40.19
CA GLY A 563 -9.51 13.88 -40.93
C GLY A 563 -10.29 12.54 -40.90
N GLY A 564 -11.32 12.46 -40.04
CA GLY A 564 -12.67 11.92 -40.37
C GLY A 564 -12.93 10.39 -40.37
N PRO A 565 -14.17 9.93 -40.05
CA PRO A 565 -14.41 8.58 -39.55
C PRO A 565 -14.97 7.62 -40.61
N PHE A 566 -14.44 6.39 -40.68
CA PHE A 566 -15.02 5.30 -41.47
C PHE A 566 -15.47 4.14 -40.59
N ARG A 567 -16.78 3.89 -40.62
CA ARG A 567 -17.44 2.65 -40.21
C ARG A 567 -16.95 1.49 -41.07
N GLN A 568 -16.58 0.37 -40.45
CA GLN A 568 -16.66 -0.95 -41.07
C GLN A 568 -17.25 -1.99 -40.12
N ARG A 569 -17.97 -2.90 -40.75
CA ARG A 569 -19.01 -3.81 -40.28
C ARG A 569 -18.38 -5.20 -40.15
N ALA A 570 -18.49 -5.86 -39.00
CA ALA A 570 -18.17 -7.28 -38.86
C ALA A 570 -19.44 -8.14 -39.05
N PRO A 571 -19.35 -9.35 -39.63
CA PRO A 571 -20.51 -10.19 -39.93
C PRO A 571 -20.95 -11.05 -38.74
N ASN A 572 -22.22 -11.42 -38.80
CA ASN A 572 -23.00 -12.13 -37.77
C ASN A 572 -22.66 -13.63 -37.62
N GLY A 573 -22.92 -14.13 -36.40
CA GLY A 573 -23.48 -15.47 -36.13
C GLY A 573 -22.54 -16.41 -35.37
N GLY A 574 -22.89 -17.00 -34.22
CA GLY A 574 -24.11 -16.96 -33.42
C GLY A 574 -24.05 -17.94 -32.23
N PHE A 575 -25.03 -17.76 -31.32
CA PHE A 575 -25.60 -18.73 -30.38
C PHE A 575 -24.76 -19.34 -29.25
N PHE A 576 -24.96 -18.84 -28.02
CA PHE A 576 -25.42 -19.64 -26.87
C PHE A 576 -26.15 -18.71 -25.87
N ARG A 577 -27.35 -19.11 -25.43
CA ARG A 577 -28.16 -18.43 -24.39
C ARG A 577 -28.26 -19.32 -23.15
N SER A 578 -28.09 -18.70 -21.98
CA SER A 578 -28.91 -18.78 -20.75
C SER A 578 -28.04 -18.66 -19.47
N PRO A 579 -28.61 -18.42 -18.27
CA PRO A 579 -29.30 -17.19 -17.88
C PRO A 579 -28.81 -16.67 -16.51
N ILE A 580 -28.49 -15.39 -16.33
CA ILE A 580 -28.47 -14.76 -14.99
C ILE A 580 -28.95 -13.30 -15.11
N LYS A 581 -29.83 -12.93 -14.18
CA LYS A 581 -30.52 -11.64 -14.01
C LYS A 581 -29.54 -10.46 -13.96
N THR A 582 -29.74 -9.49 -14.86
CA THR A 582 -29.33 -8.10 -14.65
C THR A 582 -30.51 -7.17 -14.88
N MET A 583 -30.71 -6.30 -13.90
CA MET A 583 -31.72 -5.25 -13.81
C MET A 583 -31.64 -4.32 -15.03
N SER A 584 -32.79 -4.07 -15.67
CA SER A 584 -32.92 -3.22 -16.85
C SER A 584 -32.66 -1.74 -16.50
N SER A 585 -31.76 -1.10 -17.23
CA SER A 585 -31.61 0.35 -17.31
C SER A 585 -32.80 0.96 -18.07
N ILE A 586 -33.53 1.85 -17.42
CA ILE A 586 -34.58 2.68 -17.99
C ILE A 586 -33.93 3.79 -18.84
N PRO A 587 -34.40 4.10 -20.06
CA PRO A 587 -33.94 5.27 -20.80
C PRO A 587 -34.53 6.55 -20.20
N TYR A 588 -33.66 7.53 -19.94
CA TYR A 588 -34.00 8.85 -19.44
C TYR A 588 -34.94 9.57 -20.43
N GLN A 589 -36.13 9.96 -19.95
CA GLN A 589 -37.10 10.75 -20.69
C GLN A 589 -37.03 12.20 -20.19
N HIS A 590 -36.90 13.15 -21.12
CA HIS A 590 -36.89 14.59 -20.82
C HIS A 590 -38.23 15.01 -20.19
N THR A 591 -38.20 15.49 -18.95
CA THR A 591 -39.31 16.26 -18.35
C THR A 591 -39.13 17.76 -18.63
N PRO A 592 -40.23 18.50 -18.92
CA PRO A 592 -40.18 19.90 -19.34
C PRO A 592 -39.90 20.85 -18.17
N ALA A 593 -39.11 21.90 -18.44
CA ALA A 593 -38.85 23.00 -17.52
C ALA A 593 -40.10 23.90 -17.38
N PRO A 594 -40.39 24.46 -16.19
CA PRO A 594 -41.43 25.46 -16.03
C PRO A 594 -40.98 26.80 -16.62
N ASN A 595 -41.74 27.29 -17.60
CA ASN A 595 -41.64 28.65 -18.13
C ASN A 595 -42.02 29.66 -17.03
N PHE A 596 -41.05 30.42 -16.52
CA PHE A 596 -41.30 31.70 -15.88
C PHE A 596 -41.08 32.81 -16.90
N SER A 597 -42.19 33.42 -17.33
CA SER A 597 -42.23 34.62 -18.17
C SER A 597 -41.72 35.81 -17.34
N TYR A 598 -40.63 36.43 -17.81
CA TYR A 598 -40.24 37.77 -17.36
C TYR A 598 -41.16 38.79 -18.02
N GLY A 599 -42.17 39.24 -17.28
CA GLY A 599 -42.85 40.50 -17.54
C GLY A 599 -42.03 41.65 -16.96
N ASN A 600 -41.64 42.59 -17.82
CA ASN A 600 -41.16 43.91 -17.42
C ASN A 600 -42.32 44.66 -16.76
N ASP A 601 -42.20 45.01 -15.49
CA ASP A 601 -42.92 46.13 -14.89
C ASP A 601 -41.96 46.89 -13.95
N PRO A 602 -41.67 48.17 -14.21
CA PRO A 602 -40.78 48.97 -13.40
C PRO A 602 -41.62 49.81 -12.43
N ASP A 603 -41.92 49.28 -11.24
CA ASP A 603 -42.32 50.10 -10.10
C ASP A 603 -42.48 49.22 -8.84
N ARG A 604 -41.50 49.27 -7.94
CA ARG A 604 -41.72 49.30 -6.48
C ARG A 604 -40.39 49.36 -5.72
N GLY A 605 -40.19 50.49 -5.06
CA GLY A 605 -39.13 50.70 -4.08
C GLY A 605 -39.38 49.98 -2.75
N THR A 606 -38.25 49.67 -2.10
CA THR A 606 -37.96 49.73 -0.66
C THR A 606 -39.08 49.53 0.36
N SER A 607 -38.91 48.59 1.30
CA SER A 607 -38.82 48.89 2.74
C SER A 607 -38.51 47.65 3.60
N ILE A 608 -37.58 47.87 4.55
CA ILE A 608 -37.19 47.11 5.76
C ILE A 608 -36.42 45.81 5.57
#